data_AF-A0A534CHP1-F1
#
_entry.id   AF-A0A534CHP1-F1
#
_cell.length_a   1.000
_cell.length_b   1.000
_cell.length_c   1.000
_cell.angle_alpha   90.00
_cell.angle_beta   90.00
_cell.angle_gamma   90.00
#
_symmetry.space_group_name_H-M   'P 1'
#
loop_
_entity.id
_entity.type
_entity.pdbx_description
1 polymer ?
#
loop_
_entity_poly.entity_id
_entity_poly.type
_entity_poly.pdbx_seq_one_letter_code
_entity_poly.pdbx_strand_id
1 'polypeptide(L)'
;MIRLEGRAVIYGEVWFDEEPPARAGVDIIEYRCRPNPIPNARTATLLSLQTDLTAPPEAIVSGFHGGCRYLVRRAEARDGLRHEV
;
A
#
# COMPACT_ATOMS: atom_id res chain seq x y z
N MET A 1 4.47 8.13 -5.40
CA MET A 1 3.58 9.29 -5.64
C MET A 1 2.87 9.18 -6.98
N ILE A 2 1.54 9.24 -6.97
CA ILE A 2 0.68 9.25 -8.16
C ILE A 2 0.21 10.69 -8.41
N ARG A 3 0.26 11.14 -9.67
CA ARG A 3 -0.19 12.49 -10.04
C ARG A 3 -1.56 12.43 -10.73
N LEU A 4 -2.50 13.26 -10.27
CA LEU A 4 -3.86 13.35 -10.77
C LEU A 4 -4.11 14.78 -11.28
N GLU A 5 -4.43 14.91 -12.57
CA GLU A 5 -4.79 16.19 -13.18
C GLU A 5 -6.29 16.46 -12.99
N GLY A 6 -6.61 17.27 -11.99
CA GLY A 6 -7.95 17.82 -11.85
C GLY A 6 -8.17 18.98 -12.82
N ARG A 7 -9.44 19.36 -13.00
CA ARG A 7 -9.83 20.46 -13.90
C ARG A 7 -9.22 21.82 -13.53
N ALA A 8 -8.93 22.04 -12.25
CA ALA A 8 -8.40 23.30 -11.73
C ALA A 8 -7.21 23.15 -10.78
N VAL A 9 -6.95 21.92 -10.32
CA VAL A 9 -5.97 21.61 -9.27
C VAL A 9 -5.30 20.30 -9.65
N ILE A 10 -3.97 20.27 -9.54
CA ILE A 10 -3.16 19.07 -9.71
C ILE A 10 -2.88 18.49 -8.33
N TYR A 11 -3.23 17.22 -8.15
CA TYR A 11 -3.04 16.50 -6.90
C TYR A 11 -1.87 15.53 -7.03
N GLY A 12 -1.05 15.44 -5.98
CA GLY A 12 -0.06 14.39 -5.79
C GLY A 12 -0.47 13.49 -4.63
N GLU A 13 -0.87 12.25 -4.91
CA GLU A 13 -1.16 11.26 -3.88
C GLU A 13 0.12 10.54 -3.45
N VAL A 14 0.35 10.53 -2.15
CA VAL A 14 1.47 9.87 -1.49
C VAL A 14 0.90 8.79 -0.57
N TRP A 15 1.30 7.54 -0.78
CA TRP A 15 0.68 6.40 -0.10
C TRP A 15 1.60 5.82 1.00
N PHE A 16 1.00 5.47 2.13
CA PHE A 16 1.67 4.86 3.29
C PHE A 16 2.88 5.66 3.81
N ASP A 17 4.08 5.12 3.65
CA ASP A 17 5.38 5.65 4.06
C ASP A 17 6.16 6.29 2.92
N GLU A 18 5.57 6.41 1.73
CA GLU A 18 6.16 7.20 0.65
C GLU A 18 6.39 8.66 1.11
N GLU A 19 7.48 9.25 0.65
CA GLU A 19 7.75 10.68 0.80
C GLU A 19 7.59 11.38 -0.55
N PRO A 20 6.96 12.56 -0.59
CA PRO A 20 6.86 13.32 -1.82
C PRO A 20 8.25 13.79 -2.27
N PRO A 21 8.51 13.89 -3.57
CA PRO A 21 9.75 14.48 -4.06
C PRO A 21 9.84 15.96 -3.65
N ALA A 22 11.06 16.46 -3.44
CA ALA A 22 11.33 17.84 -3.01
C ALA A 22 10.70 18.91 -3.92
N ARG A 23 10.45 18.56 -5.20
CA ARG A 23 9.68 19.36 -6.15
C ARG A 23 8.59 18.48 -6.76
N ALA A 24 7.44 18.41 -6.10
CA ALA A 24 6.33 17.57 -6.53
C ALA A 24 5.62 18.08 -7.79
N GLY A 25 5.68 19.38 -8.10
CA GLY A 25 5.03 19.93 -9.30
C GLY A 25 3.51 19.76 -9.28
N VAL A 26 2.92 19.78 -8.09
CA VAL A 26 1.48 19.66 -7.83
C VAL A 26 1.05 20.81 -6.92
N ASP A 27 -0.23 21.15 -6.96
CA ASP A 27 -0.82 22.21 -6.14
C ASP A 27 -1.13 21.69 -4.72
N ILE A 28 -1.58 20.43 -4.61
CA ILE A 28 -1.96 19.81 -3.34
C ILE A 28 -1.32 18.42 -3.23
N ILE A 29 -0.74 18.14 -2.07
CA ILE A 29 -0.27 16.79 -1.71
C ILE A 29 -1.30 16.14 -0.79
N GLU A 30 -1.81 14.98 -1.19
CA GLU A 30 -2.72 14.16 -0.39
C GLU A 30 -1.99 12.94 0.15
N TYR A 31 -1.96 12.78 1.47
CA TYR A 31 -1.35 11.64 2.12
C TYR A 31 -2.43 10.57 2.40
N ARG A 32 -2.26 9.40 1.80
CA ARG A 32 -3.15 8.25 1.92
C ARG A 32 -2.55 7.22 2.85
N CYS A 33 -3.34 6.74 3.82
CA CYS A 33 -2.94 5.66 4.74
C CYS A 33 -1.63 5.92 5.52
N ARG A 34 -1.27 7.19 5.77
CA ARG A 34 -0.07 7.53 6.55
C ARG A 34 -0.25 7.10 8.01
N PRO A 35 0.72 6.43 8.65
CA PRO A 35 0.61 6.00 10.05
C PRO A 35 0.45 7.15 11.04
N ASN A 36 1.10 8.29 10.74
CA ASN A 36 1.14 9.46 11.59
C ASN A 36 0.44 10.65 10.91
N PRO A 37 -0.50 11.33 11.60
CA PRO A 37 -1.11 12.57 11.09
C PRO A 37 -0.07 13.66 10.81
N ILE A 38 -0.34 14.48 9.79
CA ILE A 38 0.49 15.64 9.48
C ILE A 38 -0.01 16.86 10.26
N PRO A 39 0.87 17.62 10.94
CA PRO A 39 0.48 18.83 11.63
C PRO A 39 -0.28 19.80 10.72
N ASN A 40 -1.38 20.37 11.22
CA ASN A 40 -2.24 21.33 10.51
C ASN A 40 -2.91 20.81 9.23
N ALA A 41 -2.82 19.51 8.93
CA ALA A 41 -3.59 18.89 7.86
C ALA A 41 -4.98 18.47 8.34
N ARG A 42 -5.95 18.44 7.42
CA ARG A 42 -7.24 17.78 7.67
C ARG A 42 -7.05 16.28 7.54
N THR A 43 -7.23 15.54 8.63
CA THR A 43 -7.06 14.08 8.66
C THR A 43 -8.35 13.37 9.04
N ALA A 44 -8.54 12.16 8.52
CA ALA A 44 -9.59 11.24 8.94
C ALA A 44 -8.98 9.89 9.32
N THR A 45 -9.48 9.28 10.39
CA THR A 45 -9.04 7.94 10.79
C THR A 45 -9.51 6.91 9.78
N LEU A 46 -8.58 6.08 9.29
CA LEU A 46 -8.85 4.96 8.40
C LEU A 46 -8.15 3.72 8.96
N LEU A 47 -8.84 2.58 8.93
CA LEU A 47 -8.24 1.29 9.23
C LEU A 47 -7.95 0.56 7.92
N SER A 48 -6.72 0.13 7.74
CA SER A 48 -6.27 -0.66 6.59
C SER A 48 -5.47 -1.86 7.07
N LEU A 49 -5.46 -2.93 6.28
CA LEU A 49 -4.48 -3.99 6.41
C LEU A 49 -3.28 -3.64 5.52
N GLN A 50 -2.09 -3.72 6.08
CA GLN A 50 -0.83 -3.46 5.36
C GLN A 50 0.07 -4.68 5.54
N THR A 51 0.67 -5.12 4.44
CA THR A 51 1.75 -6.13 4.46
C THR A 51 2.99 -5.49 3.88
N ASP A 52 4.07 -5.47 4.66
CA ASP A 52 5.37 -5.00 4.19
C ASP A 52 5.96 -6.04 3.23
N LEU A 53 6.14 -5.63 1.97
CA LEU A 53 6.68 -6.47 0.90
C LEU A 53 8.19 -6.31 0.71
N THR A 54 8.86 -5.49 1.53
CA THR A 54 10.32 -5.31 1.46
C THR A 54 11.09 -6.50 2.06
N ALA A 55 10.43 -7.29 2.91
CA ALA A 55 10.98 -8.51 3.46
C ALA A 55 11.04 -9.64 2.40
N PRO A 56 11.95 -10.62 2.55
CA PRO A 56 11.97 -11.80 1.69
C PRO A 56 10.63 -12.56 1.72
N PRO A 57 10.17 -13.15 0.59
CA PRO A 57 8.87 -13.84 0.51
C PRO A 57 8.65 -14.89 1.60
N GLU A 58 9.68 -15.66 1.94
CA GLU A 58 9.64 -16.67 3.00
C GLU A 58 9.39 -16.06 4.39
N ALA A 59 9.93 -14.87 4.65
CA ALA A 59 9.71 -14.16 5.90
C ALA A 59 8.27 -13.65 5.98
N ILE A 60 7.74 -13.10 4.88
CA ILE A 60 6.34 -12.65 4.77
C ILE A 60 5.40 -13.83 5.02
N VAL A 61 5.59 -14.95 4.33
CA VAL A 61 4.75 -16.15 4.46
C VAL A 61 4.84 -16.73 5.88
N SER A 62 6.02 -16.70 6.51
CA SER A 62 6.20 -17.18 7.88
C SER A 62 5.36 -16.40 8.90
N GLY A 63 5.15 -15.10 8.65
CA GLY A 63 4.33 -14.22 9.47
C GLY A 63 2.83 -14.47 9.37
N PHE A 64 2.36 -15.17 8.34
CA PHE A 64 0.95 -15.51 8.22
C PHE A 64 0.49 -16.53 9.27
N HIS A 65 -0.77 -16.47 9.67
CA HIS A 65 -1.37 -17.48 10.54
C HIS A 65 -1.22 -18.90 9.94
N GLY A 66 -1.04 -19.93 10.78
CA GLY A 66 -0.78 -21.31 10.33
C GLY A 66 -1.84 -21.86 9.37
N GLY A 67 -3.11 -21.52 9.59
CA GLY A 67 -4.20 -21.86 8.67
C GLY A 67 -4.08 -21.17 7.30
N CYS A 68 -3.67 -19.90 7.28
CA CYS A 68 -3.42 -19.18 6.03
C CYS A 68 -2.25 -19.82 5.26
N ARG A 69 -1.14 -20.14 5.95
CA ARG A 69 0.00 -20.85 5.34
C ARG A 69 -0.41 -22.21 4.74
N TYR A 70 -1.32 -22.94 5.39
CA TYR A 70 -1.85 -24.18 4.84
C TYR A 70 -2.66 -23.94 3.55
N LEU A 71 -3.55 -22.94 3.55
CA LEU A 71 -4.38 -22.62 2.39
C LEU A 71 -3.54 -22.17 1.19
N VAL A 72 -2.52 -21.34 1.40
CA VAL A 72 -1.59 -20.91 0.34
C VAL A 72 -0.89 -22.13 -0.28
N ARG A 73 -0.29 -23.01 0.52
CA ARG A 73 0.37 -24.23 -0.01
C ARG A 73 -0.59 -25.17 -0.74
N ARG A 74 -1.85 -25.26 -0.29
CA ARG A 74 -2.87 -26.06 -0.96
C ARG A 74 -3.23 -25.46 -2.32
N ALA A 75 -3.39 -24.14 -2.37
CA ALA A 75 -3.68 -23.39 -3.59
C ALA A 75 -2.59 -23.62 -4.65
N GLU A 76 -1.31 -23.55 -4.24
CA GLU A 76 -0.15 -23.76 -5.11
C GLU A 76 -0.05 -25.20 -5.64
N ALA A 77 -0.28 -26.20 -4.78
CA ALA A 77 0.06 -27.59 -5.10
C ALA A 77 -1.12 -28.48 -5.49
N ARG A 78 -2.36 -28.11 -5.12
CA ARG A 78 -3.51 -29.04 -5.15
C ARG A 78 -4.76 -28.46 -5.80
N ASP A 79 -4.95 -27.16 -5.74
CA ASP A 79 -6.19 -26.54 -6.24
C ASP A 79 -6.15 -26.31 -7.77
N GLY A 80 -5.07 -26.70 -8.45
CA GLY A 80 -4.97 -26.69 -9.91
C GLY A 80 -4.97 -25.29 -10.52
N LEU A 81 -4.59 -24.27 -9.74
CA LEU A 81 -4.60 -22.87 -10.16
C LEU A 81 -3.53 -22.61 -11.21
N ARG A 82 -3.86 -21.73 -12.17
CA ARG A 82 -2.93 -21.22 -13.18
C ARG A 82 -2.83 -19.71 -12.99
N HIS A 83 -1.60 -19.21 -12.91
CA HIS A 83 -1.34 -17.78 -12.85
C HIS A 83 -1.12 -17.28 -14.29
N GLU A 84 -1.95 -16.35 -14.75
CA GLU A 84 -1.74 -15.64 -16.01
C GLU A 84 -0.95 -14.35 -15.68
N VAL A 85 0.10 -14.11 -16.45
CA VAL A 85 1.00 -12.95 -16.30
C VAL A 85 0.94 -12.12 -17.57
#